data_AF-A0A6N1VCT9-F1
#
_entry.id   AF-A0A6N1VCT9-F1
#
_cell.length_a   1.000
_cell.length_b   1.000
_cell.length_c   1.000
_cell.angle_alpha   90.00
_cell.angle_beta   90.00
_cell.angle_gamma   90.00
#
_symmetry.space_group_name_H-M   'P 1'
#
loop_
_entity.id
_entity.type
_entity.pdbx_description
1 polymer ?
#
loop_
_entity_poly.entity_id
_entity_poly.type
_entity_poly.pdbx_seq_one_letter_code
_entity_poly.pdbx_strand_id
1 'polypeptide(L)'
;MAKTHRFAVTLNVGGKRYAPGSEVPIGGKNGLPEDQVEAIEAVHGKWDKSPAGARALREEAVAARERELAEARNEIAGLEEKLKAANGAIAARDKRIAELEAEVNQLTDPANQGQNPNS
;
A
#
# COMPACT_ATOMS: atom_id res chain seq x y z
N MET A 1 -1.31 -7.33 -40.95
CA MET A 1 -1.62 -6.36 -39.87
C MET A 1 -1.94 -7.17 -38.62
N ALA A 2 -1.44 -6.78 -37.44
CA ALA A 2 -1.84 -7.43 -36.19
C ALA A 2 -3.29 -7.07 -35.86
N LYS A 3 -4.09 -8.03 -35.38
CA LYS A 3 -5.45 -7.78 -34.93
C LYS A 3 -5.37 -6.94 -33.64
N THR A 4 -6.16 -5.88 -33.55
CA THR A 4 -6.24 -5.03 -32.35
C THR A 4 -7.68 -4.83 -31.93
N HIS A 5 -7.89 -4.54 -30.64
CA HIS A 5 -9.20 -4.23 -30.07
C HIS A 5 -9.09 -3.10 -29.04
N ARG A 6 -10.17 -2.35 -28.83
CA ARG A 6 -10.23 -1.26 -27.85
C ARG A 6 -11.13 -1.65 -26.70
N PHE A 7 -10.73 -1.33 -25.48
CA PHE A 7 -11.44 -1.71 -24.26
C PHE A 7 -11.87 -0.50 -23.44
N ALA A 8 -12.96 -0.65 -22.69
CA ALA A 8 -13.42 0.32 -21.70
C ALA A 8 -12.46 0.44 -20.49
N VAL A 9 -11.59 -0.53 -20.27
CA VAL A 9 -10.72 -0.57 -19.09
C VAL A 9 -9.25 -0.47 -19.43
N THR A 10 -8.45 -0.18 -18.40
CA THR A 10 -7.00 -0.30 -18.49
C THR A 10 -6.60 -1.78 -18.50
N LEU A 11 -5.77 -2.20 -19.45
CA LEU A 11 -5.27 -3.58 -19.54
C LEU A 11 -3.75 -3.64 -19.48
N ASN A 12 -3.22 -4.70 -18.87
CA ASN A 12 -1.80 -5.03 -18.92
C ASN A 12 -1.61 -6.26 -19.81
N VAL A 13 -0.94 -6.10 -20.95
CA VAL A 13 -0.75 -7.16 -21.94
C VAL A 13 0.71 -7.16 -22.38
N GLY A 14 1.38 -8.32 -22.31
CA GLY A 14 2.78 -8.46 -22.73
C GLY A 14 3.75 -7.50 -22.03
N GLY A 15 3.51 -7.17 -20.76
CA GLY A 15 4.32 -6.23 -19.98
C GLY A 15 4.07 -4.74 -20.30
N LYS A 16 3.10 -4.42 -21.16
CA LYS A 16 2.68 -3.04 -21.46
C LYS A 16 1.32 -2.74 -20.86
N ARG A 17 1.16 -1.52 -20.38
CA ARG A 17 -0.12 -0.97 -19.89
C ARG A 17 -0.82 -0.19 -20.99
N TYR A 18 -2.06 -0.52 -21.28
CA TYR A 18 -2.93 0.10 -22.27
C TYR A 18 -4.05 0.84 -21.56
N ALA A 19 -4.21 2.12 -21.84
CA ALA A 19 -5.30 2.93 -21.29
C ALA A 19 -6.64 2.61 -21.98
N PRO A 20 -7.79 2.91 -21.36
CA PRO A 20 -9.10 2.79 -22.01
C PRO A 20 -9.12 3.44 -23.40
N GLY A 21 -9.71 2.76 -24.36
CA GLY A 21 -9.80 3.20 -25.76
C GLY A 21 -8.51 3.06 -26.58
N SER A 22 -7.40 2.61 -25.98
CA SER A 22 -6.17 2.31 -26.71
C SER A 22 -6.30 1.01 -27.51
N GLU A 23 -5.57 0.91 -28.62
CA GLU A 23 -5.52 -0.32 -29.42
C GLU A 23 -4.63 -1.36 -28.72
N VAL A 24 -5.26 -2.44 -28.26
CA VAL A 24 -4.62 -3.56 -27.60
C VAL A 24 -4.45 -4.69 -28.62
N PRO A 25 -3.24 -5.25 -28.79
CA PRO A 25 -3.02 -6.36 -29.70
C PRO A 25 -3.76 -7.61 -29.22
N ILE A 26 -4.42 -8.29 -30.16
CA ILE A 26 -5.14 -9.54 -29.94
C ILE A 26 -4.39 -10.67 -30.64
N GLY A 27 -4.15 -11.76 -29.91
CA GLY A 27 -3.42 -12.93 -30.36
C GLY A 27 -1.89 -12.76 -30.41
N GLY A 28 -1.20 -13.87 -30.64
CA GLY A 28 0.27 -13.92 -30.67
C GLY A 28 0.93 -13.87 -29.29
N LYS A 29 2.27 -13.91 -29.25
CA LYS A 29 3.06 -14.05 -28.01
C LYS A 29 2.87 -12.91 -27.00
N ASN A 30 2.54 -11.71 -27.48
CA ASN A 30 2.45 -10.49 -26.68
C ASN A 30 1.06 -9.83 -26.76
N GLY A 31 0.06 -10.52 -27.30
CA GLY A 31 -1.31 -10.02 -27.42
C GLY A 31 -2.26 -10.73 -26.47
N LEU A 32 -3.42 -10.13 -26.25
CA LEU A 32 -4.49 -10.69 -25.47
C LEU A 32 -5.12 -11.87 -26.24
N PRO A 33 -5.36 -13.03 -25.62
CA PRO A 33 -6.03 -14.13 -26.31
C PRO A 33 -7.48 -13.76 -26.68
N GLU A 34 -8.00 -14.34 -27.76
CA GLU A 34 -9.29 -13.91 -28.34
C GLU A 34 -10.49 -14.16 -27.43
N ASP A 35 -10.46 -15.24 -26.66
CA ASP A 35 -11.47 -15.61 -25.66
C ASP A 35 -11.58 -14.58 -24.52
N GLN A 36 -10.47 -13.93 -24.17
CA GLN A 36 -10.47 -12.87 -23.15
C GLN A 36 -11.12 -11.58 -23.64
N VAL A 37 -11.25 -11.36 -24.95
CA VAL A 37 -11.94 -10.17 -25.46
C VAL A 37 -13.38 -10.17 -24.99
N GLU A 38 -14.10 -11.29 -25.20
CA GLU A 38 -15.50 -11.43 -24.81
C GLU A 38 -15.68 -11.39 -23.28
N ALA A 39 -14.78 -12.05 -22.54
CA ALA A 39 -14.85 -12.04 -21.08
C ALA A 39 -14.68 -10.62 -20.50
N ILE A 40 -13.76 -9.82 -21.04
CA ILE A 40 -13.54 -8.44 -20.58
C ILE A 40 -14.74 -7.56 -20.96
N GLU A 41 -15.29 -7.70 -22.17
CA GLU A 41 -16.49 -6.95 -22.57
C GLU A 41 -17.73 -7.34 -21.78
N ALA A 42 -17.84 -8.59 -21.31
CA ALA A 42 -18.95 -9.03 -20.47
C ALA A 42 -18.93 -8.38 -19.08
N VAL A 43 -17.73 -8.15 -18.53
CA VAL A 43 -17.58 -7.55 -17.19
C VAL A 43 -17.58 -6.03 -17.24
N HIS A 44 -16.91 -5.44 -18.23
CA HIS A 44 -16.64 -4.00 -18.28
C HIS A 44 -17.39 -3.25 -19.38
N GLY A 45 -18.19 -3.97 -20.17
CA GLY A 45 -18.87 -3.42 -21.33
C GLY A 45 -17.95 -3.25 -22.53
N LYS A 46 -18.58 -3.02 -23.68
CA LYS A 46 -17.88 -2.71 -24.93
C LYS A 46 -17.33 -1.29 -24.87
N TRP A 47 -16.22 -1.05 -25.55
CA TRP A 47 -15.72 0.31 -25.72
C TRP A 47 -16.78 1.18 -26.42
N ASP A 48 -17.20 2.24 -25.74
CA ASP A 48 -18.12 3.23 -26.28
C ASP A 48 -17.44 4.60 -26.38
N LYS A 49 -17.30 5.09 -27.61
CA LYS A 49 -16.73 6.42 -27.91
C LYS A 49 -17.73 7.57 -27.72
N SER A 50 -18.97 7.28 -27.30
CA SER A 50 -20.00 8.28 -27.07
C SER A 50 -19.67 9.14 -25.83
N PRO A 51 -20.26 10.34 -25.72
CA PRO A 51 -20.18 11.13 -24.49
C PRO A 51 -20.66 10.38 -23.24
N ALA A 52 -21.65 9.48 -23.39
CA ALA A 52 -22.17 8.67 -22.29
C ALA A 52 -21.14 7.61 -21.87
N GLY A 53 -20.51 6.92 -22.82
CA GLY A 53 -19.41 6.01 -22.56
C GLY A 53 -18.23 6.70 -21.89
N ALA A 54 -17.81 7.86 -22.41
CA ALA A 54 -16.74 8.66 -21.82
C ALA A 54 -17.06 9.11 -20.37
N ARG A 55 -18.33 9.42 -20.08
CA ARG A 55 -18.78 9.76 -18.73
C ARG A 55 -18.71 8.57 -17.79
N ALA A 56 -19.24 7.41 -18.19
CA ALA A 56 -19.20 6.19 -17.38
C ALA A 56 -17.75 5.78 -17.03
N LEU A 57 -16.82 5.93 -17.98
CA LEU A 57 -15.40 5.67 -17.74
C LEU A 57 -14.77 6.61 -16.71
N ARG A 58 -15.16 7.90 -16.74
CA ARG A 58 -14.69 8.87 -15.74
C ARG A 58 -15.24 8.54 -14.36
N GLU A 59 -16.53 8.19 -14.28
CA GLU A 59 -17.18 7.82 -13.03
C GLU A 59 -16.52 6.57 -12.41
N GLU A 60 -16.25 5.52 -13.20
CA GLU A 60 -15.52 4.35 -12.71
C GLU A 60 -14.08 4.70 -12.30
N ALA A 61 -13.38 5.53 -13.06
CA ALA A 61 -12.03 5.96 -12.70
C ALA A 61 -11.99 6.77 -11.39
N VAL A 62 -13.01 7.57 -11.13
CA VAL A 62 -13.18 8.31 -9.87
C VAL A 62 -13.46 7.33 -8.73
N ALA A 63 -14.42 6.42 -8.91
CA ALA A 63 -14.72 5.40 -7.90
C ALA A 63 -13.51 4.52 -7.57
N ALA A 64 -12.71 4.13 -8.57
CA ALA A 64 -11.47 3.38 -8.34
C ALA A 64 -10.47 4.18 -7.50
N ARG A 65 -10.26 5.47 -7.81
CA ARG A 65 -9.39 6.35 -7.02
C ARG A 65 -9.91 6.59 -5.61
N GLU A 66 -11.22 6.67 -5.42
CA GLU A 66 -11.81 6.81 -4.08
C GLU A 66 -11.57 5.57 -3.22
N ARG A 67 -11.64 4.37 -3.81
CA ARG A 67 -11.26 3.11 -3.12
C ARG A 67 -9.78 3.11 -2.75
N GLU A 68 -8.89 3.42 -3.70
CA GLU A 68 -7.45 3.53 -3.43
C GLU A 68 -7.15 4.55 -2.32
N LEU A 69 -7.83 5.70 -2.32
CA LEU A 69 -7.68 6.72 -1.28
C LEU A 69 -8.17 6.24 0.09
N ALA A 70 -9.27 5.48 0.14
CA ALA A 70 -9.78 4.89 1.37
C ALA A 70 -8.82 3.84 1.94
N GLU A 71 -8.26 2.99 1.08
CA GLU A 71 -7.23 2.01 1.47
C GLU A 71 -5.97 2.70 2.02
N ALA A 72 -5.46 3.72 1.32
CA ALA A 72 -4.31 4.48 1.77
C ALA A 72 -4.54 5.16 3.12
N ARG A 73 -5.74 5.71 3.36
CA ARG A 73 -6.11 6.29 4.67
C ARG A 73 -6.13 5.26 5.79
N ASN A 74 -6.65 4.07 5.52
CA ASN A 74 -6.65 2.97 6.49
C ASN A 74 -5.22 2.50 6.81
N GLU A 75 -4.36 2.44 5.80
CA GLU A 75 -2.95 2.10 5.99
C GLU A 75 -2.23 3.15 6.84
N ILE A 76 -2.43 4.44 6.56
CA ILE A 76 -1.88 5.55 7.36
C ILE A 76 -2.33 5.44 8.81
N ALA A 77 -3.63 5.26 9.07
CA ALA A 77 -4.14 5.11 10.44
C ALA A 77 -3.50 3.91 11.17
N GLY A 78 -3.30 2.79 10.46
CA GLY A 78 -2.62 1.62 10.99
C GLY A 78 -1.13 1.87 11.30
N LEU A 79 -0.44 2.67 10.48
CA LEU A 79 0.94 3.05 10.70
C LEU A 79 1.08 4.05 11.86
N GLU A 80 0.15 4.99 12.01
CA GLU A 80 0.11 5.93 13.12
C GLU A 80 -0.04 5.23 14.47
N GLU A 81 -0.93 4.23 14.58
CA GLU A 81 -1.08 3.44 15.79
C GLU A 81 0.18 2.61 16.10
N LYS A 82 0.82 2.02 15.07
CA LYS A 82 2.10 1.33 15.25
C LYS A 82 3.20 2.27 15.75
N LEU A 83 3.27 3.48 15.19
CA LEU A 83 4.24 4.50 15.60
C LEU A 83 4.01 4.94 17.06
N LYS A 84 2.75 5.14 17.44
CA LYS A 84 2.37 5.47 18.82
C LYS A 84 2.77 4.36 19.80
N ALA A 85 2.51 3.10 19.45
CA ALA A 85 2.92 1.96 20.26
C ALA A 85 4.44 1.85 20.40
N ALA A 86 5.18 2.06 19.30
CA ALA A 86 6.65 2.05 19.31
C ALA A 86 7.21 3.16 20.20
N ASN A 87 6.68 4.38 20.11
CA ASN A 87 7.08 5.50 20.96
C ASN A 87 6.80 5.24 22.44
N GLY A 88 5.65 4.63 22.76
CA GLY A 88 5.33 4.22 24.13
C GLY A 88 6.32 3.17 24.67
N ALA A 89 6.72 2.20 23.85
CA ALA A 89 7.72 1.20 24.22
C ALA A 89 9.11 1.82 24.43
N ILE A 90 9.51 2.80 23.61
CA ILE A 90 10.76 3.55 23.78
C ILE A 90 10.74 4.30 25.12
N ALA A 91 9.69 5.07 25.40
CA ALA A 91 9.58 5.80 26.65
C ALA A 91 9.64 4.89 27.90
N ALA A 92 9.02 3.71 27.83
CA ALA A 92 9.08 2.72 28.91
C ALA A 92 10.50 2.16 29.09
N ARG A 93 11.23 1.92 28.00
CA ARG A 93 12.63 1.47 28.03
C ARG A 93 13.54 2.56 28.60
N ASP A 94 13.38 3.80 28.16
CA ASP A 94 14.17 4.94 28.66
C ASP A 94 14.00 5.12 30.17
N LYS A 95 12.76 4.99 30.67
CA LYS A 95 12.49 4.99 32.12
C LYS A 95 13.22 3.86 32.83
N ARG A 96 13.18 2.65 32.29
CA ARG A 96 13.85 1.49 32.90
C ARG A 96 15.38 1.65 32.90
N ILE A 97 15.94 2.24 31.85
CA ILE A 97 17.37 2.56 31.78
C ILE A 97 17.72 3.54 32.89
N ALA A 98 16.98 4.64 33.06
CA ALA A 98 17.23 5.62 34.11
C ALA A 98 17.14 5.03 35.53
N GLU A 99 16.17 4.14 35.77
CA GLU A 99 16.05 3.41 37.05
C GLU A 99 17.27 2.52 37.30
N LEU A 100 17.73 1.78 36.30
CA LEU A 100 18.91 0.91 36.39
C LEU A 100 20.20 1.71 36.57
N GLU A 101 20.34 2.84 35.87
CA GLU A 101 21.47 3.76 36.05
C GLU A 101 21.53 4.30 37.48
N ALA A 102 20.38 4.65 38.07
CA ALA A 102 20.29 5.07 39.46
C ALA A 102 20.69 3.95 40.44
N GLU A 103 20.20 2.72 40.21
CA GLU A 103 20.54 1.54 41.02
C GLU A 103 22.04 1.22 40.95
N VAL A 104 22.62 1.22 39.74
CA VAL A 104 24.07 1.04 39.54
C VAL A 104 24.85 2.11 40.30
N ASN A 105 24.48 3.38 40.15
CA ASN A 105 25.15 4.47 40.86
C ASN A 105 25.14 4.25 42.38
N GLN A 106 24.02 3.84 42.97
CA GLN A 106 23.91 3.57 44.41
C GLN A 106 24.80 2.40 44.89
N LEU A 107 24.96 1.36 44.07
CA LEU A 107 25.79 0.19 44.38
C LEU A 107 27.29 0.47 44.18
N THR A 108 27.62 1.32 43.23
CA THR A 108 29.01 1.68 42.92
C THR A 108 29.51 2.91 43.68
N ASP A 109 28.65 3.58 44.44
CA ASP A 109 29.03 4.75 45.22
C ASP A 109 30.05 4.36 46.31
N PRO A 110 31.29 4.85 46.25
CA PRO A 110 32.33 4.48 47.21
C PRO A 110 31.98 4.87 48.65
N ALA A 111 31.08 5.83 48.86
CA ALA A 111 30.54 6.18 50.18
C ALA A 111 29.70 5.04 50.81
N ASN A 112 29.10 4.20 49.98
CA ASN A 112 28.27 3.06 50.40
C ASN A 112 29.11 1.78 50.59
N GLN A 113 30.27 1.68 49.91
CA GLN A 113 31.20 0.55 50.01
C GLN A 113 32.07 0.58 51.30
N GLY A 114 32.18 1.73 51.97
CA GLY A 114 32.86 1.88 53.25
C GLY A 114 32.03 1.49 54.49
N GLN A 115 30.74 1.21 54.32
CA GLN A 115 29.85 0.73 55.39
C GLN A 115 29.78 -0.79 55.39
N ASN A 116 30.94 -1.47 55.48
CA ASN A 116 30.95 -2.86 55.93
C ASN A 116 31.11 -2.85 57.46
N PRO A 117 30.05 -3.11 58.26
CA PRO A 117 30.15 -3.09 59.72
C PRO A 117 30.95 -4.25 60.32
N ASN A 118 31.70 -5.00 59.52
CA ASN A 118 32.37 -6.25 59.90
C ASN A 118 33.85 -6.34 59.43
N SER A 119 34.54 -5.22 59.24
CA SER A 119 36.00 -5.20 58.97
C SER A 119 36.76 -4.48 60.09
#